data_AF-A0AAJ7RPU3-F1
#
_entry.id   AF-A0AAJ7RPU3-F1
#
_cell.length_a   1.000
_cell.length_b   1.000
_cell.length_c   1.000
_cell.angle_alpha   90.00
_cell.angle_beta   90.00
_cell.angle_gamma   90.00
#
_symmetry.space_group_name_H-M   'P 1'
#
loop_
_entity.id
_entity.type
_entity.pdbx_description
1 polymer ?
#
loop_
_entity_poly.entity_id
_entity_poly.type
_entity_poly.pdbx_seq_one_letter_code
_entity_poly.pdbx_strand_id
1 'polypeptide(L)'
;MASIKEIDRYFQFAKELTLEAGKIMSSAYGRKKNVETKSSEWDLVTEYDRRVEDMLIRRLRQEFPEHNVRDIGSAALSLAYVAAGAIDVFQMDYLKPWDVAAGVLMVREAGGVVIDSRGGECNIMRPRTLAAANEKLARETAKLIVETDLKVQRKRLQRT
;
A
#
# COMPACT_ATOMS: atom_id res chain seq x y z
N MET A 1 7.66 15.97 -15.84
CA MET A 1 7.94 14.56 -15.47
C MET A 1 9.21 14.58 -14.62
N ALA A 2 9.23 13.92 -13.46
CA ALA A 2 10.39 13.96 -12.57
C ALA A 2 11.62 13.31 -13.22
N SER A 3 12.80 13.89 -12.99
CA SER A 3 14.07 13.33 -13.43
C SER A 3 14.44 12.07 -12.63
N ILE A 4 15.34 11.24 -13.17
CA ILE A 4 15.81 10.03 -12.48
C ILE A 4 16.37 10.35 -11.08
N LYS A 5 17.07 11.50 -10.96
CA LYS A 5 17.65 11.98 -9.70
C LYS A 5 16.59 12.37 -8.69
N GLU A 6 15.48 12.96 -9.14
CA GLU A 6 14.35 13.30 -8.28
C GLU A 6 13.62 12.04 -7.79
N ILE A 7 13.42 11.06 -8.68
CA ILE A 7 12.84 9.76 -8.31
C ILE A 7 13.71 9.07 -7.25
N ASP A 8 15.03 9.05 -7.44
CA ASP A 8 15.97 8.49 -6.46
C ASP A 8 15.88 9.23 -5.11
N ARG A 9 15.78 10.57 -5.13
CA ARG A 9 15.58 11.37 -3.90
C ARG A 9 14.29 10.98 -3.19
N TYR A 10 13.17 10.87 -3.91
CA TYR A 10 11.89 10.45 -3.32
C TYR A 10 11.97 9.05 -2.72
N PHE A 11 12.60 8.11 -3.43
CA PHE A 11 12.78 6.75 -2.96
C PHE A 11 13.62 6.68 -1.69
N GLN A 12 14.76 7.36 -1.64
CA GLN A 12 15.62 7.34 -0.44
C GLN A 12 14.90 7.96 0.77
N PHE A 13 14.17 9.06 0.57
CA PHE A 13 13.39 9.67 1.65
C PHE A 13 12.26 8.77 2.14
N ALA A 14 11.50 8.16 1.23
CA ALA A 14 10.43 7.21 1.58
C ALA A 14 10.99 5.99 2.34
N LYS A 15 12.16 5.49 1.95
CA LYS A 15 12.86 4.40 2.64
C LYS A 15 13.26 4.79 4.06
N GLU A 16 13.78 6.00 4.25
CA GLU A 16 14.13 6.54 5.57
C GLU A 16 12.90 6.59 6.49
N LEU A 17 11.80 7.21 6.01
CA LEU A 17 10.54 7.29 6.74
C LEU A 17 9.99 5.91 7.10
N THR A 18 10.07 4.95 6.18
CA THR A 18 9.63 3.57 6.41
C THR A 18 10.43 2.91 7.54
N LEU A 19 11.75 3.11 7.58
CA LEU A 19 12.60 2.57 8.64
C LEU A 19 12.32 3.23 10.00
N GLU A 20 12.04 4.54 10.02
CA GLU A 20 11.64 5.25 11.24
C GLU A 20 10.29 4.79 11.77
N ALA A 21 9.28 4.68 10.91
CA ALA A 21 7.98 4.11 11.25
C ALA A 21 8.14 2.68 11.81
N GLY A 22 9.01 1.88 11.19
CA GLY A 22 9.35 0.54 11.68
C GLY A 22 9.93 0.53 13.09
N LYS A 23 10.77 1.51 13.46
CA LYS A 23 11.28 1.66 14.84
C LYS A 23 10.16 2.00 15.83
N ILE A 24 9.25 2.90 15.45
CA ILE A 24 8.07 3.25 16.27
C ILE A 24 7.22 1.99 16.50
N MET A 25 6.87 1.27 15.45
CA MET A 25 6.08 0.04 15.53
C MET A 25 6.79 -1.06 16.32
N SER A 26 8.10 -1.20 16.16
CA SER A 26 8.89 -2.19 16.91
C SER A 26 8.89 -1.89 18.41
N SER A 27 8.79 -0.63 18.82
CA SER A 27 8.70 -0.25 20.23
C SER A 27 7.38 -0.67 20.90
N ALA A 28 6.35 -0.96 20.09
CA ALA A 28 5.06 -1.45 20.57
C ALA A 28 5.05 -2.95 20.92
N TYR A 29 6.07 -3.70 20.50
CA TYR A 29 6.08 -5.15 20.65
C TYR A 29 6.18 -5.57 22.12
N GLY A 30 5.31 -6.49 22.55
CA GLY A 30 5.27 -6.97 23.93
C GLY A 30 4.71 -5.99 24.97
N ARG A 31 4.17 -4.84 24.54
CA ARG A 31 3.58 -3.84 25.43
C ARG A 31 2.05 -3.82 25.32
N LYS A 32 1.37 -3.46 26.41
CA LYS A 32 -0.05 -3.11 26.38
C LYS A 32 -0.20 -1.82 25.56
N LYS A 33 -1.15 -1.82 24.61
CA LYS A 33 -1.44 -0.69 23.74
C LYS A 33 -2.69 0.02 24.22
N ASN A 34 -2.74 1.33 24.04
CA ASN A 34 -3.96 2.10 24.25
C ASN A 34 -4.76 2.06 22.95
N VAL A 35 -5.91 1.39 22.98
CA VAL A 35 -6.78 1.25 21.83
C VAL A 35 -7.92 2.23 21.95
N GLU A 36 -8.11 3.04 20.92
CA GLU A 36 -9.20 3.98 20.76
C GLU A 36 -10.05 3.57 19.54
N THR A 37 -11.27 4.08 19.46
CA THR A 37 -12.12 3.97 18.28
C THR A 37 -12.08 5.28 17.50
N LYS A 38 -11.99 5.22 16.17
CA LYS A 38 -12.15 6.38 15.30
C LYS A 38 -13.65 6.72 15.15
N SER A 39 -14.22 6.58 13.96
CA SER A 39 -15.62 6.93 13.69
C SER A 39 -16.61 5.83 14.07
N SER A 40 -16.16 4.63 14.41
CA SER A 40 -17.02 3.47 14.70
C SER A 40 -16.33 2.48 15.64
N GLU A 41 -17.12 1.65 16.34
CA GLU A 41 -16.63 0.67 17.32
C GLU A 41 -15.64 -0.37 16.73
N TRP A 42 -15.77 -0.64 15.44
CA TRP A 42 -14.92 -1.58 14.71
C TRP A 42 -13.68 -0.92 14.08
N ASP A 43 -13.61 0.40 14.12
CA ASP A 43 -12.52 1.19 13.55
C ASP A 43 -11.53 1.55 14.66
N LEU A 44 -10.71 0.56 15.02
CA LEU A 44 -9.75 0.68 16.11
C LEU A 44 -8.47 1.37 15.64
N VAL A 45 -7.90 2.20 16.52
CA VAL A 45 -6.63 2.89 16.32
C VAL A 45 -5.82 2.87 17.60
N THR A 46 -4.50 2.77 17.49
CA THR A 46 -3.60 2.83 18.63
C THR A 46 -2.81 4.13 18.67
N GLU A 47 -2.19 4.41 19.81
CA GLU A 47 -1.26 5.53 19.95
C GLU A 47 -0.07 5.43 18.98
N TYR A 48 0.30 4.23 18.55
CA TYR A 48 1.39 4.01 17.60
C TYR A 48 0.98 4.38 16.17
N ASP A 49 -0.27 4.11 15.78
CA ASP A 49 -0.79 4.49 14.46
C ASP A 49 -0.77 6.02 14.31
N ARG A 50 -1.30 6.75 15.31
CA ARG A 50 -1.27 8.22 15.34
C ARG A 50 0.17 8.75 15.29
N ARG A 51 1.07 8.17 16.10
CA ARG A 51 2.49 8.59 16.13
C ARG A 51 3.20 8.38 14.79
N VAL A 52 2.91 7.29 14.09
CA VAL A 52 3.47 7.04 12.75
C VAL A 52 2.89 8.02 11.75
N GLU A 53 1.58 8.21 11.73
CA GLU A 53 0.91 9.17 10.83
C GLU A 53 1.43 10.59 11.03
N ASP A 54 1.47 11.08 12.27
CA ASP A 54 1.99 12.41 12.61
C ASP A 54 3.45 12.59 12.15
N MET A 55 4.29 11.57 12.37
CA MET A 55 5.69 11.59 11.94
C MET A 55 5.80 11.68 10.41
N LEU A 56 5.04 10.85 9.68
CA LEU A 56 5.04 10.83 8.22
C LEU A 56 4.58 12.17 7.64
N ILE A 57 3.44 12.67 8.10
CA ILE A 57 2.86 13.94 7.61
C ILE A 57 3.83 15.10 7.89
N ARG A 58 4.40 15.17 9.10
CA ARG A 58 5.32 16.24 9.47
C ARG A 58 6.56 16.24 8.58
N ARG A 59 7.19 15.07 8.40
CA ARG A 59 8.42 14.94 7.61
C ARG A 59 8.18 15.20 6.13
N LEU A 60 7.08 14.69 5.57
CA LEU A 60 6.70 14.94 4.17
C LEU A 60 6.47 16.43 3.91
N ARG A 61 5.76 17.14 4.80
CA ARG A 61 5.55 18.59 4.66
C ARG A 61 6.84 19.40 4.81
N GLN A 62 7.79 18.93 5.60
CA GLN A 62 9.09 19.59 5.77
C GLN A 62 9.98 19.44 4.53
N GLU A 63 10.06 18.22 3.98
CA GLU A 63 10.92 17.93 2.83
C GLU A 63 10.31 18.36 1.49
N PHE A 64 8.98 18.27 1.38
CA PHE A 64 8.22 18.57 0.17
C PHE A 64 7.00 19.47 0.47
N PRO A 65 7.22 20.74 0.80
CA PRO A 65 6.14 21.66 1.20
C PRO A 65 5.07 21.89 0.12
N GLU A 66 5.45 21.76 -1.16
CA GLU A 66 4.54 21.90 -2.31
C GLU A 66 3.72 20.62 -2.58
N HIS A 67 4.03 19.51 -1.91
CA HIS A 67 3.33 18.24 -2.12
C HIS A 67 2.12 18.12 -1.19
N ASN A 68 1.05 17.52 -1.72
CA ASN A 68 -0.11 17.14 -0.93
C ASN A 68 0.03 15.70 -0.42
N VAL A 69 -0.34 15.50 0.85
CA VAL A 69 -0.49 14.16 1.43
C VAL A 69 -1.97 13.78 1.37
N ARG A 70 -2.26 12.57 0.86
CA ARG A 70 -3.61 12.02 0.72
C ARG A 70 -3.60 10.56 1.14
N ASP A 71 -4.59 10.18 1.93
CA ASP A 71 -5.01 8.79 2.11
C ASP A 71 -6.38 8.64 1.45
N ILE A 72 -6.50 7.72 0.49
CA ILE A 72 -7.71 7.58 -0.35
C ILE A 72 -8.82 6.87 0.43
N GLY A 73 -8.48 5.90 1.28
CA GLY A 73 -9.44 5.15 2.10
C GLY A 73 -10.51 4.35 1.33
N SER A 74 -10.39 4.20 0.00
CA SER A 74 -11.38 3.51 -0.85
C SER A 74 -10.71 2.73 -1.97
N ALA A 75 -10.90 1.41 -2.00
CA ALA A 75 -10.33 0.56 -3.04
C ALA A 75 -10.92 0.85 -4.42
N ALA A 76 -12.24 1.06 -4.51
CA ALA A 76 -12.90 1.40 -5.77
C ALA A 76 -12.35 2.71 -6.36
N LEU A 77 -12.13 3.73 -5.52
CA LEU A 77 -11.55 5.00 -5.96
C LEU A 77 -10.08 4.86 -6.36
N SER A 78 -9.28 4.08 -5.62
CA SER A 78 -7.89 3.77 -6.00
C SER A 78 -7.81 3.07 -7.36
N LEU A 79 -8.70 2.11 -7.63
CA LEU A 79 -8.79 1.44 -8.94
C LEU A 79 -9.21 2.41 -10.05
N ALA A 80 -10.14 3.33 -9.78
CA ALA A 80 -10.52 4.37 -10.73
C ALA A 80 -9.33 5.31 -11.06
N TYR A 81 -8.49 5.64 -10.07
CA TYR A 81 -7.27 6.41 -10.32
C TYR A 81 -6.23 5.63 -11.14
N VAL A 82 -6.15 4.31 -10.99
CA VAL A 82 -5.35 3.47 -11.89
C VAL A 82 -5.90 3.53 -13.32
N ALA A 83 -7.21 3.36 -13.48
CA ALA A 83 -7.87 3.45 -14.80
C ALA A 83 -7.69 4.83 -15.45
N ALA A 84 -7.67 5.91 -14.65
CA ALA A 84 -7.43 7.27 -15.11
C ALA A 84 -5.95 7.59 -15.40
N GLY A 85 -5.02 6.67 -15.12
CA GLY A 85 -3.57 6.89 -15.29
C GLY A 85 -2.95 7.83 -14.24
N ALA A 86 -3.65 8.08 -13.12
CA ALA A 86 -3.14 8.89 -12.01
C ALA A 86 -2.30 8.05 -11.02
N ILE A 87 -2.51 6.73 -10.98
CA ILE A 87 -1.75 5.78 -10.17
C ILE A 87 -1.26 4.64 -11.07
N ASP A 88 0.04 4.32 -11.00
CA ASP A 88 0.62 3.25 -11.82
C ASP A 88 0.23 1.85 -11.34
N VAL A 89 0.18 1.65 -10.01
CA VAL A 89 -0.09 0.36 -9.37
C VAL A 89 -0.88 0.54 -8.08
N PHE A 90 -1.92 -0.28 -7.90
CA PHE A 90 -2.66 -0.45 -6.66
C PHE A 90 -2.63 -1.92 -6.24
N GLN A 91 -2.28 -2.21 -4.98
CA GLN A 91 -2.34 -3.55 -4.43
C GLN A 91 -2.99 -3.54 -3.06
N MET A 92 -3.97 -4.43 -2.87
CA MET A 92 -4.57 -4.68 -1.56
C MET A 92 -5.20 -6.08 -1.53
N ASP A 93 -4.87 -6.81 -0.47
CA ASP A 93 -5.47 -8.11 -0.17
C ASP A 93 -6.60 -7.93 0.85
N TYR A 94 -7.52 -8.92 0.94
CA TYR A 94 -8.63 -8.96 1.90
C TYR A 94 -9.81 -8.00 1.63
N LEU A 95 -9.91 -7.46 0.43
CA LEU A 95 -11.09 -6.73 -0.03
C LEU A 95 -12.31 -7.65 -0.17
N LYS A 96 -13.48 -7.05 -0.33
CA LYS A 96 -14.72 -7.76 -0.68
C LYS A 96 -14.99 -7.64 -2.17
N PRO A 97 -15.77 -8.57 -2.77
CA PRO A 97 -16.07 -8.53 -4.20
C PRO A 97 -16.66 -7.18 -4.65
N TRP A 98 -17.51 -6.57 -3.82
CA TRP A 98 -18.12 -5.27 -4.10
C TRP A 98 -17.13 -4.09 -4.06
N ASP A 99 -16.03 -4.20 -3.33
CA ASP A 99 -15.01 -3.14 -3.27
C ASP A 99 -14.20 -3.03 -4.58
N VAL A 100 -14.16 -4.12 -5.37
CA VAL A 100 -13.29 -4.23 -6.54
C VAL A 100 -14.04 -4.42 -7.86
N ALA A 101 -15.24 -5.00 -7.86
CA ALA A 101 -15.92 -5.43 -9.08
C ALA A 101 -16.01 -4.33 -10.14
N ALA A 102 -16.45 -3.13 -9.76
CA ALA A 102 -16.54 -1.99 -10.68
C ALA A 102 -15.15 -1.50 -11.12
N GLY A 103 -14.21 -1.38 -10.17
CA GLY A 103 -12.86 -0.91 -10.46
C GLY A 103 -12.08 -1.85 -11.39
N VAL A 104 -12.25 -3.17 -11.26
CA VAL A 104 -11.62 -4.15 -12.16
C VAL A 104 -12.09 -3.97 -13.60
N LEU A 105 -13.39 -3.73 -13.80
CA LEU A 105 -13.92 -3.44 -15.13
C LEU A 105 -13.32 -2.16 -15.69
N MET A 106 -13.33 -1.07 -14.91
CA MET A 106 -12.78 0.22 -15.34
C MET A 106 -11.31 0.12 -15.74
N VAL A 107 -10.47 -0.55 -14.93
CA VAL A 107 -9.04 -0.70 -15.22
C VAL A 107 -8.83 -1.47 -16.52
N ARG A 108 -9.59 -2.56 -16.73
CA ARG A 108 -9.46 -3.38 -17.95
C ARG A 108 -9.88 -2.62 -19.21
N GLU A 109 -11.00 -1.89 -19.16
CA GLU A 109 -11.47 -1.09 -20.29
C GLU A 109 -10.53 0.08 -20.61
N ALA A 110 -9.83 0.62 -19.60
CA ALA A 110 -8.78 1.61 -19.80
C ALA A 110 -7.47 1.03 -20.36
N GLY A 111 -7.39 -0.29 -20.59
CA GLY A 111 -6.19 -0.98 -21.09
C GLY A 111 -5.19 -1.39 -20.01
N GLY A 112 -5.54 -1.21 -18.73
CA GLY A 112 -4.76 -1.68 -17.59
C GLY A 112 -4.94 -3.17 -17.32
N VAL A 113 -4.13 -3.69 -16.40
CA VAL A 113 -4.07 -5.11 -16.04
C VAL A 113 -4.48 -5.31 -14.59
N VAL A 114 -5.30 -6.32 -14.33
CA VAL A 114 -5.65 -6.75 -12.97
C VAL A 114 -5.38 -8.24 -12.81
N ILE A 115 -4.53 -8.58 -11.83
CA ILE A 115 -4.11 -9.95 -11.49
C ILE A 115 -4.25 -10.22 -9.99
N ASP A 116 -4.09 -11.47 -9.59
CA ASP A 116 -3.88 -11.84 -8.19
C ASP A 116 -2.49 -11.32 -7.74
N SER A 117 -2.37 -10.79 -6.53
CA SER A 117 -1.11 -10.27 -5.97
C SER A 117 0.01 -11.31 -5.91
N ARG A 118 -0.32 -12.60 -6.03
CA ARG A 118 0.62 -13.72 -6.16
C ARG A 118 0.99 -14.07 -7.61
N GLY A 119 0.56 -13.28 -8.58
CA GLY A 119 0.85 -13.45 -10.01
C GLY A 119 -0.13 -14.33 -10.78
N GLY A 120 -1.16 -14.87 -10.11
CA GLY A 120 -2.22 -15.67 -10.73
C GLY A 120 -3.29 -14.82 -11.41
N GLU A 121 -4.30 -15.48 -11.97
CA GLU A 121 -5.46 -14.80 -12.55
C GLU A 121 -6.31 -14.11 -11.47
N CYS A 122 -6.87 -12.95 -11.81
CA CYS A 122 -7.74 -12.20 -10.91
C CYS A 122 -9.05 -12.97 -10.65
N ASN A 123 -9.31 -13.27 -9.38
CA ASN A 123 -10.59 -13.81 -8.91
C ASN A 123 -11.34 -12.76 -8.06
N ILE A 124 -12.36 -12.14 -8.64
CA ILE A 124 -13.18 -11.10 -7.98
C ILE A 124 -13.87 -11.62 -6.71
N MET A 125 -14.22 -12.91 -6.67
CA MET A 125 -14.90 -13.51 -5.51
C MET A 125 -13.96 -13.76 -4.33
N ARG A 126 -12.64 -13.79 -4.57
CA ARG A 126 -11.60 -13.96 -3.54
C ARG A 126 -10.46 -12.97 -3.82
N PRO A 127 -10.71 -11.66 -3.68
CA PRO A 127 -9.82 -10.64 -4.20
C PRO A 127 -8.53 -10.54 -3.39
N ARG A 128 -7.43 -10.86 -4.07
CA ARG A 128 -6.06 -10.47 -3.74
C ARG A 128 -5.60 -9.52 -4.82
N THR A 129 -6.15 -8.33 -4.83
CA THR A 129 -6.19 -7.49 -6.03
C THR A 129 -4.87 -6.76 -6.21
N LEU A 130 -4.27 -6.94 -7.39
CA LEU A 130 -3.19 -6.09 -7.90
C LEU A 130 -3.63 -5.55 -9.26
N ALA A 131 -3.81 -4.24 -9.34
CA ALA A 131 -4.12 -3.52 -10.56
C ALA A 131 -2.93 -2.64 -10.97
N ALA A 132 -2.61 -2.60 -12.25
CA ALA A 132 -1.52 -1.80 -12.78
C ALA A 132 -1.85 -1.22 -14.15
N ALA A 133 -1.16 -0.14 -14.52
CA ALA A 133 -1.31 0.50 -15.83
C ALA A 133 -0.89 -0.40 -17.01
N ASN A 134 -0.06 -1.42 -16.80
CA ASN A 134 0.32 -2.40 -17.82
C ASN A 134 0.80 -3.74 -17.23
N GLU A 135 0.92 -4.74 -18.12
CA GLU A 135 1.33 -6.12 -17.77
C GLU A 135 2.72 -6.18 -17.12
N LYS A 136 3.68 -5.39 -17.62
CA LYS A 136 5.05 -5.41 -17.10
C LYS A 136 5.09 -5.00 -15.63
N LEU A 137 4.45 -3.87 -15.30
CA LEU A 137 4.34 -3.40 -13.92
C LEU A 137 3.62 -4.42 -13.03
N ALA A 138 2.50 -4.98 -13.50
CA ALA A 138 1.74 -5.98 -12.75
C ALA A 138 2.62 -7.18 -12.35
N ARG A 139 3.35 -7.74 -13.31
CA ARG A 139 4.21 -8.92 -13.10
C ARG A 139 5.41 -8.62 -12.22
N GLU A 140 6.07 -7.48 -12.42
CA GLU A 140 7.21 -7.07 -11.60
C GLU A 140 6.80 -6.82 -10.14
N THR A 141 5.69 -6.13 -9.90
CA THR A 141 5.17 -5.91 -8.55
C THR A 141 4.76 -7.22 -7.88
N ALA A 142 4.03 -8.10 -8.56
CA ALA A 142 3.64 -9.41 -8.00
C ALA A 142 4.87 -10.24 -7.59
N LYS A 143 5.92 -10.23 -8.43
CA LYS A 143 7.19 -10.91 -8.12
C LYS A 143 7.83 -10.34 -6.85
N LEU A 144 7.90 -9.02 -6.71
CA LEU A 144 8.47 -8.36 -5.53
C LEU A 144 7.70 -8.71 -4.24
N ILE A 145 6.36 -8.76 -4.32
CA ILE A 145 5.51 -9.14 -3.19
C ILE A 145 5.82 -10.59 -2.77
N VAL A 146 5.76 -11.53 -3.71
CA VAL A 146 6.00 -12.96 -3.44
C VAL A 146 7.39 -13.18 -2.86
N GLU A 147 8.43 -12.58 -3.44
CA GLU A 147 9.80 -12.69 -2.93
C GLU A 147 9.93 -12.15 -1.50
N THR A 148 9.27 -11.03 -1.20
CA THR A 148 9.30 -10.40 0.11
C THR A 148 8.59 -11.26 1.15
N ASP A 149 7.42 -11.80 0.82
CA ASP A 149 6.66 -12.71 1.69
C ASP A 149 7.47 -13.96 2.03
N LEU A 150 8.10 -14.59 1.03
CA LEU A 150 8.97 -15.76 1.23
C LEU A 150 10.16 -15.43 2.15
N LYS A 151 10.78 -14.26 1.99
CA LYS A 151 11.87 -13.80 2.88
C LYS A 151 11.39 -13.63 4.32
N VAL A 152 10.21 -13.04 4.52
CA VAL A 152 9.62 -12.85 5.86
C VAL A 152 9.28 -14.20 6.50
N GLN A 153 8.66 -15.12 5.76
CA GLN A 153 8.33 -16.46 6.25
C GLN A 153 9.57 -17.24 6.68
N ARG A 154 10.64 -17.24 5.86
CA ARG A 154 11.91 -17.88 6.21
C ARG A 154 12.51 -17.34 7.51
N LYS A 155 12.49 -16.01 7.70
CA LYS A 155 12.98 -15.38 8.94
C LYS A 155 12.14 -15.76 10.16
N ARG A 156 10.82 -15.94 10.01
CA ARG A 156 9.94 -16.37 11.10
C ARG A 156 10.23 -17.82 11.50
N LEU A 157 10.41 -18.70 10.52
CA LEU A 157 10.74 -20.12 10.76
C LEU A 157 12.08 -20.31 11.48
N GLN A 158 13.07 -19.46 11.19
CA GLN A 158 14.39 -19.49 11.85
C GLN A 158 14.40 -18.94 13.29
N ARG A 159 13.31 -18.34 13.76
CA ARG A 159 13.20 -17.76 15.12
C ARG A 159 12.49 -18.67 16.12
N THR A 160 11.98 -19.81 15.64
CA THR A 160 11.40 -20.92 16.42
C THR A 160 12.40 -22.05 16.50
#